data_AF-A0A923YY48-F1
#
_entry.id   AF-A0A923YY48-F1
#
_cell.length_a   1.000
_cell.length_b   1.000
_cell.length_c   1.000
_cell.angle_alpha   90.00
_cell.angle_beta   90.00
_cell.angle_gamma   90.00
#
_symmetry.space_group_name_H-M   'P 1'
#
loop_
_entity.id
_entity.type
_entity.pdbx_description
1 polymer ?
#
loop_
_entity_poly.entity_id
_entity_poly.type
_entity_poly.pdbx_seq_one_letter_code
_entity_poly.pdbx_strand_id
1 'polypeptide(L)'
;MADTELPHSDLQHSDLPHSSGPAGGWGSLKGIAEIFGEASATPAALDTLRKLNKPKGVMCVSCAWPKPANYSAFEFCENGAKATLWEQTADRCTPEFWQDDAHTITALRQWSDHDLEKTGRLTHPLRFNAATDRYEPVRWDEAFADIGAKLRSVERESAVFYASGHAGLEASYLYALLARAYGNNNLPQSSNMCHETTSVGLTKVIGSPVGTVVWDDLE
;
A
#
# COMPACT_ATOMS: atom_id res chain seq x y z
N MET A 1 25.60 25.80 23.60
CA MET A 1 24.27 25.77 22.94
C MET A 1 23.50 24.70 23.66
N ALA A 2 22.39 25.07 24.28
CA ALA A 2 21.67 24.24 25.24
C ALA A 2 21.02 23.03 24.54
N ASP A 3 21.36 21.83 25.03
CA ASP A 3 20.57 20.62 24.84
C ASP A 3 19.19 20.88 25.43
N THR A 4 18.21 21.05 24.56
CA THR A 4 16.81 21.11 24.98
C THR A 4 16.28 19.69 24.83
N GLU A 5 16.37 18.91 25.92
CA GLU A 5 15.67 17.64 26.04
C GLU A 5 14.17 17.90 25.81
N LEU A 6 13.61 17.31 24.75
CA LEU A 6 12.17 17.25 24.57
C LEU A 6 11.60 16.43 25.74
N PRO A 7 10.54 16.90 26.41
CA PRO A 7 9.92 16.12 27.47
C PRO A 7 9.38 14.83 26.86
N HIS A 8 9.94 13.69 27.27
CA HIS A 8 9.33 12.39 27.07
C HIS A 8 8.01 12.39 27.85
N SER A 9 6.92 12.77 27.18
CA SER A 9 5.59 12.48 27.70
C SER A 9 5.51 10.96 27.82
N ASP A 10 5.28 10.47 29.04
CA ASP A 10 4.78 9.12 29.28
C ASP A 10 3.50 8.94 28.47
N LEU A 11 3.64 8.46 27.24
CA LEU A 11 2.54 7.92 26.47
C LEU A 11 2.15 6.62 27.18
N GLN A 12 1.34 6.74 28.24
CA GLN A 12 0.55 5.63 28.73
C GLN A 12 -0.33 5.20 27.57
N HIS A 13 0.15 4.18 26.86
CA HIS A 13 -0.51 3.50 25.76
C HIS A 13 -1.72 2.70 26.30
N SER A 14 -2.72 3.38 26.88
CA SER A 14 -3.97 2.75 27.32
C SER A 14 -4.88 2.36 26.15
N ASP A 15 -4.58 2.86 24.94
CA ASP A 15 -5.30 2.58 23.69
C ASP A 15 -4.64 1.50 22.83
N LEU A 16 -3.61 0.80 23.33
CA LEU A 16 -3.15 -0.40 22.63
C LEU A 16 -4.18 -1.51 22.87
N PRO A 17 -4.61 -2.24 21.82
CA PRO A 17 -5.51 -3.36 21.99
C PRO A 17 -4.80 -4.46 22.80
N HIS A 18 -4.99 -4.43 24.12
CA HIS A 18 -4.53 -5.48 25.03
C HIS A 18 -5.47 -6.67 24.90
N SER A 19 -5.27 -7.46 23.85
CA SER A 19 -5.90 -8.77 23.72
C SER A 19 -4.98 -9.82 24.35
N SER A 20 -5.44 -10.51 25.39
CA SER A 20 -4.75 -11.67 25.98
C SER A 20 -4.91 -12.95 25.17
N GLY A 21 -5.60 -12.89 24.03
CA GLY A 21 -5.83 -14.02 23.14
C GLY A 21 -4.67 -14.29 22.17
N PRO A 22 -4.65 -15.45 21.50
CA PRO A 22 -3.70 -15.73 20.45
C PRO A 22 -3.84 -14.73 19.30
N ALA A 23 -2.72 -14.40 18.63
CA ALA A 23 -2.69 -13.49 17.47
C ALA A 23 -3.39 -14.04 16.22
N GLY A 24 -3.94 -15.26 16.28
CA GLY A 24 -4.66 -15.93 15.22
C GLY A 24 -5.79 -16.82 15.78
N GLY A 25 -6.63 -17.36 14.90
CA GLY A 25 -7.73 -18.26 15.28
C GLY A 25 -9.11 -17.58 15.22
N TRP A 26 -10.00 -17.91 16.16
CA TRP A 26 -11.40 -17.46 16.11
C TRP A 26 -11.58 -15.95 16.19
N GLY A 27 -10.74 -15.24 16.94
CA GLY A 27 -10.74 -13.77 16.98
C GLY A 27 -10.45 -13.17 15.61
N SER A 28 -9.43 -13.68 14.92
CA SER A 28 -9.09 -13.26 13.57
C SER A 28 -10.17 -13.59 12.55
N LEU A 29 -10.79 -14.77 12.64
CA LEU A 29 -11.90 -15.12 11.76
C LEU A 29 -13.10 -14.18 11.95
N LYS A 30 -13.39 -13.79 13.20
CA LYS A 30 -14.42 -12.80 13.50
C LYS A 30 -14.07 -11.44 12.90
N GLY A 31 -12.84 -10.95 13.10
CA GLY A 31 -12.39 -9.68 12.52
C GLY A 31 -12.39 -9.67 10.99
N ILE A 32 -12.05 -10.79 10.34
CA ILE A 32 -12.15 -10.93 8.88
C ILE A 32 -13.62 -10.88 8.43
N ALA A 33 -14.53 -11.54 9.14
CA ALA A 33 -15.96 -11.56 8.80
C ALA A 33 -16.61 -10.18 8.96
N GLU A 34 -16.24 -9.43 9.99
CA GLU A 34 -16.67 -8.02 10.19
C GLU A 34 -16.21 -7.16 9.00
N ILE A 35 -14.92 -7.21 8.66
CA ILE A 35 -14.37 -6.44 7.53
C ILE A 35 -14.93 -6.89 6.18
N PHE A 36 -15.30 -8.16 6.01
CA PHE A 36 -15.93 -8.62 4.77
C PHE A 36 -17.22 -7.85 4.47
N GLY A 37 -18.06 -7.65 5.49
CA GLY A 37 -19.28 -6.85 5.37
C GLY A 37 -18.99 -5.36 5.26
N GLU A 38 -18.08 -4.85 6.10
CA GLU A 38 -17.76 -3.43 6.16
C GLU A 38 -17.10 -2.90 4.88
N ALA A 39 -16.19 -3.66 4.27
CA ALA A 39 -15.54 -3.32 3.01
C ALA A 39 -16.46 -3.54 1.79
N SER A 40 -17.69 -4.02 1.97
CA SER A 40 -18.59 -4.43 0.88
C SER A 40 -17.91 -5.40 -0.10
N ALA A 41 -17.11 -6.34 0.41
CA ALA A 41 -16.27 -7.20 -0.42
C ALA A 41 -17.11 -8.15 -1.30
N THR A 42 -16.69 -8.32 -2.56
CA THR A 42 -17.39 -9.25 -3.47
C THR A 42 -17.13 -10.72 -3.12
N PRO A 43 -17.99 -11.67 -3.55
CA PRO A 43 -17.71 -13.10 -3.36
C PRO A 43 -16.38 -13.57 -4.00
N ALA A 44 -15.88 -12.85 -5.02
CA ALA A 44 -14.58 -13.12 -5.64
C ALA A 44 -13.40 -12.91 -4.67
N ALA A 45 -13.59 -12.12 -3.61
CA ALA A 45 -12.59 -11.95 -2.56
C ALA A 45 -12.25 -13.30 -1.90
N LEU A 46 -13.23 -14.19 -1.71
CA LEU A 46 -13.00 -15.51 -1.13
C LEU A 46 -12.16 -16.40 -2.04
N ASP A 47 -12.34 -16.31 -3.36
CA ASP A 47 -11.49 -17.02 -4.32
C ASP A 47 -10.05 -16.47 -4.31
N THR A 48 -9.90 -15.16 -4.17
CA THR A 48 -8.59 -14.50 -4.03
C THR A 48 -7.89 -14.97 -2.75
N LEU A 49 -8.56 -14.94 -1.61
CA LEU A 49 -8.04 -15.44 -0.33
C LEU A 49 -7.59 -16.90 -0.45
N ARG A 50 -8.37 -17.76 -1.12
CA ARG A 50 -8.00 -19.18 -1.34
C ARG A 50 -6.72 -19.35 -2.14
N LYS A 51 -6.34 -18.39 -2.98
CA LYS A 51 -5.15 -18.43 -3.84
C LYS A 51 -3.95 -17.68 -3.26
N LEU A 52 -4.11 -16.94 -2.17
CA LEU A 52 -3.02 -16.19 -1.57
C LEU A 52 -1.87 -17.12 -1.16
N ASN A 53 -0.64 -16.69 -1.47
CA ASN A 53 0.63 -17.29 -1.05
C ASN A 53 0.79 -18.79 -1.39
N LYS A 54 0.11 -19.25 -2.45
CA LYS A 54 0.20 -20.63 -2.94
C LYS A 54 0.88 -20.71 -4.31
N PRO A 55 1.43 -21.87 -4.69
CA PRO A 55 1.95 -22.08 -6.04
C PRO A 55 0.92 -21.76 -7.12
N LYS A 56 1.31 -20.97 -8.13
CA LYS A 56 0.42 -20.45 -9.20
C LYS A 56 -0.74 -19.57 -8.69
N GLY A 57 -0.71 -19.18 -7.42
CA GLY A 57 -1.63 -18.24 -6.81
C GLY A 57 -1.17 -16.80 -6.96
N VAL A 58 -1.63 -15.96 -6.04
CA VAL A 58 -1.25 -14.54 -5.98
C VAL A 58 -0.58 -14.23 -4.65
N MET A 59 0.25 -13.20 -4.66
CA MET A 59 0.91 -12.72 -3.45
C MET A 59 -0.08 -11.95 -2.59
N CYS A 60 -0.10 -12.24 -1.29
CA CYS A 60 -0.80 -11.37 -0.36
C CYS A 60 -0.20 -9.97 -0.42
N VAL A 61 -1.07 -8.96 -0.50
CA VAL A 61 -0.71 -7.54 -0.61
C VAL A 61 -0.34 -6.90 0.74
N SER A 62 -0.16 -7.71 1.78
CA SER A 62 0.12 -7.25 3.14
C SER A 62 1.44 -7.82 3.69
N CYS A 63 1.65 -7.72 5.00
CA CYS A 63 2.92 -7.96 5.69
C CYS A 63 3.35 -9.44 5.68
N ALA A 64 4.30 -9.75 4.79
CA ALA A 64 5.28 -10.83 4.83
C ALA A 64 4.80 -12.17 5.44
N TRP A 65 3.85 -12.83 4.78
CA TRP A 65 3.49 -14.20 5.13
C TRP A 65 4.51 -15.21 4.55
N PRO A 66 4.97 -16.20 5.33
CA PRO A 66 5.90 -17.23 4.85
C PRO A 66 5.25 -18.09 3.76
N LYS A 67 6.06 -18.68 2.88
CA LYS A 67 5.59 -19.51 1.75
C LYS A 67 6.18 -20.91 1.87
N PRO A 68 5.67 -21.74 2.78
CA PRO A 68 6.17 -23.10 2.92
C PRO A 68 5.90 -23.89 1.63
N ALA A 69 6.80 -24.82 1.29
CA ALA A 69 6.56 -25.77 0.20
C ALA A 69 5.32 -26.64 0.50
N ASN A 70 5.15 -27.00 1.78
CA ASN A 70 4.01 -27.74 2.32
C ASN A 70 2.92 -26.77 2.80
N TYR A 71 2.25 -26.11 1.87
CA TYR A 71 1.25 -25.09 2.20
C TYR A 71 -0.06 -25.67 2.76
N SER A 72 -0.66 -24.92 3.67
CA SER A 72 -1.96 -25.13 4.30
C SER A 72 -3.12 -24.54 3.47
N ALA A 73 -4.34 -24.82 3.91
CA ALA A 73 -5.54 -24.25 3.30
C ALA A 73 -5.60 -22.71 3.43
N PHE A 74 -5.05 -22.16 4.51
CA PHE A 74 -5.00 -20.73 4.81
C PHE A 74 -3.54 -20.28 4.95
N GLU A 75 -3.05 -19.56 3.94
CA GLU A 75 -1.68 -19.03 3.90
C GLU A 75 -1.71 -17.51 3.95
N PHE A 76 -2.33 -16.94 4.99
CA PHE A 76 -2.39 -15.49 5.19
C PHE A 76 -2.72 -15.17 6.66
N CYS A 77 -2.28 -14.01 7.11
CA CYS A 77 -2.65 -13.47 8.42
C CYS A 77 -3.98 -12.70 8.34
N GLU A 78 -4.51 -12.32 9.50
CA GLU A 78 -5.72 -11.49 9.60
C GLU A 78 -5.62 -10.20 8.79
N ASN A 79 -4.52 -9.47 8.92
CA ASN A 79 -4.30 -8.21 8.19
C ASN A 79 -4.19 -8.43 6.68
N GLY A 80 -3.57 -9.54 6.27
CA GLY A 80 -3.48 -9.94 4.87
C GLY A 80 -4.85 -10.24 4.27
N ALA A 81 -5.71 -10.90 5.03
CA ALA A 81 -7.09 -11.12 4.63
C ALA A 81 -7.85 -9.78 4.53
N LYS A 82 -7.82 -8.95 5.58
CA LYS A 82 -8.52 -7.65 5.62
C LYS A 82 -8.10 -6.73 4.46
N ALA A 83 -6.81 -6.63 4.18
CA ALA A 83 -6.31 -5.84 3.04
C ALA A 83 -6.86 -6.36 1.71
N THR A 84 -6.91 -7.69 1.53
CA THR A 84 -7.48 -8.31 0.33
C THR A 84 -8.98 -8.02 0.20
N LEU A 85 -9.71 -7.95 1.30
CA LEU A 85 -11.14 -7.63 1.30
C LEU A 85 -11.39 -6.19 0.87
N TRP A 86 -10.61 -5.23 1.38
CA TRP A 86 -10.66 -3.83 0.96
C TRP A 86 -10.32 -3.66 -0.53
N GLU A 87 -9.28 -4.34 -1.02
CA GLU A 87 -8.94 -4.36 -2.46
C GLU A 87 -10.06 -4.94 -3.34
N GLN A 88 -10.88 -5.84 -2.78
CA GLN A 88 -11.98 -6.52 -3.48
C GLN A 88 -13.36 -5.94 -3.16
N THR A 89 -13.41 -4.69 -2.68
CA THR A 89 -14.65 -3.95 -2.47
C THR A 89 -15.52 -3.91 -3.73
N ALA A 90 -16.84 -3.97 -3.56
CA ALA A 90 -17.80 -3.68 -4.62
C ALA A 90 -18.04 -2.17 -4.81
N ASP A 91 -17.68 -1.35 -3.83
CA ASP A 91 -17.93 0.09 -3.83
C ASP A 91 -17.05 0.79 -4.87
N ARG A 92 -17.60 1.77 -5.58
CA ARG A 92 -16.92 2.49 -6.66
C ARG A 92 -17.08 3.98 -6.48
N CYS A 93 -15.96 4.67 -6.37
CA CYS A 93 -15.91 6.11 -6.45
C CYS A 93 -15.93 6.50 -7.94
N THR A 94 -17.12 6.77 -8.45
CA THR A 94 -17.39 7.14 -9.84
C THR A 94 -17.27 8.66 -10.04
N PRO A 95 -17.24 9.16 -11.28
CA PRO A 95 -17.15 10.59 -11.55
C PRO A 95 -18.23 11.45 -10.88
N GLU A 96 -19.41 10.88 -10.61
CA GLU A 96 -20.52 11.54 -9.92
C GLU A 96 -20.15 11.96 -8.49
N PHE A 97 -19.30 11.20 -7.80
CA PHE A 97 -18.80 11.57 -6.48
C PHE A 97 -18.13 12.95 -6.51
N TRP A 98 -17.34 13.23 -7.54
CA TRP A 98 -16.55 14.46 -7.64
C TRP A 98 -17.37 15.69 -8.08
N GLN A 99 -18.61 15.48 -8.53
CA GLN A 99 -19.53 16.55 -8.94
C GLN A 99 -20.36 17.12 -7.79
N ASP A 100 -20.38 16.45 -6.62
CA ASP A 100 -21.11 16.93 -5.45
C ASP A 100 -20.43 18.16 -4.85
N ASP A 101 -21.20 19.23 -4.61
CA ASP A 101 -20.72 20.48 -4.03
C ASP A 101 -20.08 20.32 -2.63
N ALA A 102 -20.32 19.23 -1.92
CA ALA A 102 -19.68 18.93 -0.64
C ALA A 102 -18.26 18.33 -0.78
N HIS A 103 -17.90 17.74 -1.93
CA HIS A 103 -16.64 17.02 -2.11
C HIS A 103 -15.49 17.87 -2.66
N THR A 104 -15.23 19.02 -2.02
CA THR A 104 -13.99 19.77 -2.27
C THR A 104 -12.82 19.07 -1.61
N ILE A 105 -11.59 19.25 -2.11
CA ILE A 105 -10.40 18.68 -1.48
C ILE A 105 -10.22 19.23 -0.07
N THR A 106 -10.55 20.50 0.16
CA THR A 106 -10.54 21.09 1.50
C THR A 106 -11.50 20.37 2.45
N ALA A 107 -12.70 20.01 2.00
CA ALA A 107 -13.66 19.27 2.81
C ALA A 107 -13.24 17.80 3.03
N LEU A 108 -12.81 17.11 1.98
CA LEU A 108 -12.36 15.72 2.04
C LEU A 108 -11.13 15.53 2.94
N ARG A 109 -10.27 16.54 3.08
CA ARG A 109 -9.16 16.53 4.04
C ARG A 109 -9.59 16.46 5.51
N GLN A 110 -10.86 16.74 5.81
CA GLN A 110 -11.42 16.61 7.16
C GLN A 110 -12.06 15.24 7.40
N TRP A 111 -12.18 14.41 6.37
CA TRP A 111 -12.71 13.06 6.50
C TRP A 111 -11.67 12.14 7.09
N SER A 112 -12.12 11.06 7.75
CA SER A 112 -11.20 10.01 8.17
C SER A 112 -10.74 9.19 6.97
N ASP A 113 -9.55 8.58 7.06
CA ASP A 113 -9.07 7.66 6.03
C ASP A 113 -10.06 6.52 5.76
N HIS A 114 -10.76 6.08 6.80
CA HIS A 114 -11.81 5.06 6.71
C HIS A 114 -13.01 5.53 5.88
N ASP A 115 -13.52 6.74 6.16
CA ASP A 115 -14.63 7.32 5.39
C ASP A 115 -14.25 7.53 3.92
N LEU A 116 -13.01 7.95 3.66
CA LEU A 116 -12.47 8.09 2.31
C LEU A 116 -12.40 6.74 1.58
N GLU A 117 -11.87 5.70 2.23
CA GLU A 117 -11.80 4.35 1.66
C GLU A 117 -13.21 3.80 1.38
N LYS A 118 -14.18 4.09 2.26
CA LYS A 118 -15.60 3.71 2.08
C LYS A 118 -16.28 4.34 0.88
N THR A 119 -15.73 5.40 0.28
CA THR A 119 -16.23 5.93 -1.00
C THR A 119 -16.00 4.96 -2.17
N GLY A 120 -15.11 3.99 -1.99
CA GLY A 120 -14.85 2.91 -2.92
C GLY A 120 -13.74 3.22 -3.93
N ARG A 121 -13.45 2.22 -4.76
CA ARG A 121 -12.31 2.27 -5.69
C ARG A 121 -12.50 3.34 -6.76
N LEU A 122 -11.48 4.19 -6.97
CA LEU A 122 -11.45 5.15 -8.08
C LEU A 122 -11.58 4.42 -9.42
N THR A 123 -12.46 4.93 -10.28
CA THR A 123 -12.79 4.28 -11.56
C THR A 123 -12.21 4.98 -12.78
N HIS A 124 -11.78 6.24 -12.64
CA HIS A 124 -11.31 7.09 -13.74
C HIS A 124 -10.04 7.83 -13.33
N PRO A 125 -9.17 8.19 -14.30
CA PRO A 125 -8.15 9.20 -14.08
C PRO A 125 -8.79 10.53 -13.69
N LEU A 126 -8.13 11.23 -12.77
CA LEU A 126 -8.61 12.48 -12.22
C LEU A 126 -7.52 13.55 -12.36
N ARG A 127 -7.93 14.79 -12.63
CA ARG A 127 -7.06 15.97 -12.60
C ARG A 127 -7.57 16.95 -11.55
N PHE A 128 -6.68 17.46 -10.71
CA PHE A 128 -7.05 18.49 -9.74
C PHE A 128 -7.25 19.84 -10.44
N ASN A 129 -8.39 20.49 -10.18
CA ASN A 129 -8.70 21.84 -10.59
C ASN A 129 -8.67 22.77 -9.37
N ALA A 130 -7.64 23.62 -9.31
CA ALA A 130 -7.44 24.55 -8.22
C ALA A 130 -8.49 25.68 -8.16
N ALA A 131 -9.15 26.01 -9.27
CA ALA A 131 -10.18 27.05 -9.30
C ALA A 131 -11.49 26.59 -8.62
N THR A 132 -11.78 25.28 -8.68
CA THR A 132 -12.97 24.68 -8.09
C THR A 132 -12.67 23.90 -6.80
N ASP A 133 -11.39 23.73 -6.46
CA ASP A 133 -10.89 22.90 -5.35
C ASP A 133 -11.41 21.44 -5.41
N ARG A 134 -11.41 20.85 -6.61
CA ARG A 134 -11.95 19.49 -6.86
C ARG A 134 -11.09 18.69 -7.82
N TYR A 135 -11.27 17.37 -7.77
CA TYR A 135 -10.85 16.51 -8.86
C TYR A 135 -11.90 16.48 -9.97
N GLU A 136 -11.45 16.47 -11.21
CA GLU A 136 -12.30 16.35 -12.40
C GLU A 136 -11.89 15.10 -13.19
N PRO A 137 -12.86 14.30 -13.67
CA PRO A 137 -12.57 13.15 -14.51
C PRO A 137 -11.92 13.60 -15.81
N VAL A 138 -10.84 12.91 -16.20
CA VAL A 138 -10.17 13.11 -17.49
C VAL A 138 -10.00 11.77 -18.19
N ARG A 139 -9.86 11.82 -19.52
CA ARG A 139 -9.58 10.61 -20.28
C ARG A 139 -8.14 10.15 -20.06
N TRP A 140 -7.87 8.86 -20.26
CA TRP A 140 -6.52 8.30 -20.14
C TRP A 140 -5.51 8.97 -21.07
N ASP A 141 -5.89 9.23 -22.33
CA ASP A 141 -5.04 9.89 -23.32
C ASP A 141 -4.68 11.32 -22.91
N GLU A 142 -5.66 12.06 -22.37
CA GLU A 142 -5.44 13.40 -21.82
C GLU A 142 -4.52 13.36 -20.59
N ALA A 143 -4.78 12.45 -19.64
CA ALA A 143 -3.96 12.28 -18.46
C ALA A 143 -2.49 11.98 -18.81
N PHE A 144 -2.24 11.05 -19.73
CA PHE A 144 -0.88 10.73 -20.18
C PHE A 144 -0.22 11.90 -20.92
N ALA A 145 -0.97 12.61 -21.76
CA ALA A 145 -0.47 13.78 -22.48
C ALA A 145 -0.06 14.90 -21.51
N ASP A 146 -0.91 15.21 -20.53
CA ASP A 146 -0.70 16.23 -19.50
C ASP A 146 0.51 15.88 -18.62
N ILE A 147 0.57 14.65 -18.09
CA ILE A 147 1.70 14.16 -17.31
C ILE A 147 3.00 14.23 -18.11
N GLY A 148 2.97 13.77 -19.37
CA GLY A 148 4.14 13.82 -20.25
C GLY A 148 4.60 15.25 -20.55
N ALA A 149 3.67 16.17 -20.77
CA ALA A 149 3.97 17.59 -20.98
C ALA A 149 4.61 18.21 -19.72
N LYS A 150 4.07 17.89 -18.54
CA LYS A 150 4.62 18.37 -17.28
C LYS A 150 6.02 17.81 -17.04
N LEU A 151 6.21 16.50 -17.19
CA LEU A 151 7.52 15.87 -17.05
C LEU A 151 8.56 16.50 -17.99
N ARG A 152 8.24 16.75 -19.27
CA ARG A 152 9.19 17.44 -20.19
C ARG A 152 9.62 18.83 -19.74
N SER A 153 8.81 19.50 -18.91
CA SER A 153 9.13 20.84 -18.37
C SER A 153 9.93 20.80 -17.07
N VAL A 154 10.01 19.65 -16.40
CA VAL A 154 10.71 19.49 -15.13
C VAL A 154 12.20 19.31 -15.40
N GLU A 155 13.04 20.05 -14.68
CA GLU A 155 14.48 19.87 -14.75
C GLU A 155 14.86 18.48 -14.22
N ARG A 156 15.74 17.76 -14.91
CA ARG A 156 15.86 16.31 -14.75
C ARG A 156 16.31 15.95 -13.34
N GLU A 157 17.25 16.70 -12.80
CA GLU A 157 17.90 16.52 -11.50
C GLU A 157 16.94 16.80 -10.34
N SER A 158 15.93 17.65 -10.55
CA SER A 158 14.87 17.97 -9.60
C SER A 158 13.74 16.92 -9.52
N ALA A 159 13.71 15.95 -10.45
CA ALA A 159 12.71 14.89 -10.43
C ALA A 159 13.11 13.74 -9.49
N VAL A 160 12.10 13.13 -8.85
CA VAL A 160 12.22 11.94 -8.02
C VAL A 160 11.13 10.95 -8.43
N PHE A 161 11.53 9.70 -8.67
CA PHE A 161 10.64 8.62 -9.10
C PHE A 161 10.46 7.64 -7.95
N TYR A 162 9.51 7.90 -7.05
CA TYR A 162 9.27 7.03 -5.90
C TYR A 162 8.53 5.75 -6.31
N ALA A 163 9.11 4.59 -6.00
CA ALA A 163 8.53 3.28 -6.32
C ALA A 163 7.86 2.62 -5.10
N SER A 164 6.69 2.01 -5.33
CA SER A 164 5.97 1.25 -4.30
C SER A 164 6.49 -0.19 -4.21
N GLY A 165 6.82 -0.65 -3.00
CA GLY A 165 7.15 -2.06 -2.74
C GLY A 165 5.98 -3.04 -2.91
N HIS A 166 4.75 -2.54 -3.10
CA HIS A 166 3.59 -3.38 -3.44
C HIS A 166 3.46 -3.66 -4.94
N ALA A 167 4.19 -2.92 -5.79
CA ALA A 167 4.17 -3.16 -7.22
C ALA A 167 4.84 -4.48 -7.57
N GLY A 168 4.31 -5.19 -8.57
CA GLY A 168 4.96 -6.39 -9.12
C GLY A 168 6.37 -6.09 -9.64
N LEU A 169 7.19 -7.14 -9.79
CA LEU A 169 8.58 -7.01 -10.23
C LEU A 169 8.67 -6.41 -11.64
N GLU A 170 7.79 -6.84 -12.54
CA GLU A 170 7.73 -6.36 -13.92
C GLU A 170 7.31 -4.89 -13.99
N ALA A 171 6.30 -4.49 -13.21
CA ALA A 171 5.86 -3.10 -13.13
C ALA A 171 6.95 -2.20 -12.54
N SER A 172 7.62 -2.67 -11.48
CA SER A 172 8.76 -1.98 -10.86
C SER A 172 9.93 -1.82 -11.84
N TYR A 173 10.22 -2.86 -12.63
CA TYR A 173 11.25 -2.81 -13.66
C TYR A 173 10.92 -1.78 -14.75
N LEU A 174 9.69 -1.79 -15.27
CA LEU A 174 9.25 -0.82 -16.28
C LEU A 174 9.25 0.62 -15.75
N TYR A 175 8.84 0.83 -14.50
CA TYR A 175 8.88 2.14 -13.85
C TYR A 175 10.32 2.65 -13.70
N ALA A 176 11.25 1.77 -13.30
CA ALA A 176 12.66 2.11 -13.18
C ALA A 176 13.34 2.35 -14.56
N LEU A 177 12.88 1.67 -15.62
CA LEU A 177 13.29 1.97 -16.99
C LEU A 177 12.78 3.33 -17.46
N LEU A 178 11.51 3.67 -17.16
CA LEU A 178 10.94 4.98 -17.48
C LEU A 178 11.77 6.12 -16.88
N ALA A 179 12.10 6.05 -15.59
CA ALA A 179 12.91 7.06 -14.91
C ALA A 179 14.31 7.22 -15.55
N ARG A 180 14.95 6.09 -15.92
CA ARG A 180 16.26 6.11 -16.57
C ARG A 180 16.20 6.62 -18.01
N ALA A 181 15.16 6.28 -18.75
CA ALA A 181 14.91 6.83 -20.09
C ALA A 181 14.61 8.34 -20.04
N TYR A 182 13.96 8.81 -18.96
CA TYR A 182 13.80 10.23 -18.66
C TYR A 182 15.14 10.93 -18.34
N GLY A 183 16.20 10.16 -18.03
CA GLY A 183 17.55 10.63 -17.76
C GLY A 183 17.84 10.82 -16.27
N ASN A 184 17.17 10.07 -15.40
CA ASN A 184 17.30 10.19 -13.95
C ASN A 184 17.52 8.82 -13.27
N ASN A 185 18.24 8.81 -12.15
CA ASN A 185 18.48 7.62 -11.31
C ASN A 185 18.01 7.80 -9.85
N ASN A 186 17.31 8.90 -9.54
CA ASN A 186 16.67 9.20 -8.27
C ASN A 186 15.39 8.34 -8.11
N LEU A 187 15.60 7.10 -7.68
CA LEU A 187 14.57 6.05 -7.59
C LEU A 187 14.45 5.53 -6.14
N PRO A 188 14.09 6.37 -5.16
CA PRO A 188 13.80 5.87 -3.83
C PRO A 188 12.58 4.94 -3.87
N GLN A 189 12.55 3.96 -2.99
CA GLN A 189 11.44 3.03 -2.82
C GLN A 189 11.07 2.89 -1.35
N SER A 190 9.91 2.27 -1.07
CA SER A 190 9.44 2.04 0.29
C SER A 190 10.46 1.28 1.16
N SER A 191 11.26 0.38 0.58
CA SER A 191 12.29 -0.35 1.33
C SER A 191 13.44 0.54 1.83
N ASN A 192 13.68 1.73 1.26
CA ASN A 192 14.72 2.61 1.77
C ASN A 192 14.40 3.09 3.19
N MET A 193 13.12 3.17 3.55
CA MET A 193 12.70 3.54 4.90
C MET A 193 12.72 2.35 5.87
N CYS A 194 12.46 1.14 5.39
CA CYS A 194 12.26 -0.04 6.26
C CYS A 194 13.45 -1.01 6.32
N HIS A 195 14.30 -1.07 5.28
CA HIS A 195 15.30 -2.13 5.09
C HIS A 195 16.70 -1.63 4.69
N GLU A 196 16.90 -0.33 4.47
CA GLU A 196 18.21 0.21 4.04
C GLU A 196 19.30 -0.01 5.09
N THR A 197 18.99 0.29 6.36
CA THR A 197 19.92 0.12 7.48
C THR A 197 20.35 -1.34 7.63
N THR A 198 19.41 -2.27 7.48
CA THR A 198 19.68 -3.72 7.46
C THR A 198 20.60 -4.11 6.30
N SER A 199 20.33 -3.61 5.10
CA SER A 199 21.11 -3.94 3.90
C SER A 199 22.57 -3.52 4.02
N VAL A 200 22.82 -2.34 4.60
CA VAL A 200 24.18 -1.84 4.88
C VAL A 200 24.84 -2.62 6.02
N GLY A 201 24.12 -2.86 7.11
CA GLY A 201 24.64 -3.54 8.30
C GLY A 201 25.03 -4.99 8.04
N LEU A 202 24.12 -5.78 7.46
CA LEU A 202 24.35 -7.21 7.19
C LEU A 202 25.48 -7.40 6.17
N THR A 203 25.58 -6.56 5.14
CA THR A 203 26.68 -6.65 4.17
C THR A 203 28.05 -6.50 4.84
N LYS A 204 28.18 -5.63 5.84
CA LYS A 204 29.45 -5.43 6.58
C LYS A 204 29.83 -6.62 7.47
N VAL A 205 28.85 -7.35 8.01
CA VAL A 205 29.08 -8.40 9.00
C VAL A 205 29.14 -9.79 8.37
N ILE A 206 28.24 -10.08 7.42
CA ILE A 206 28.06 -11.40 6.81
C ILE A 206 28.22 -11.41 5.28
N GLY A 207 28.48 -10.27 4.65
CA GLY A 207 28.71 -10.18 3.20
C GLY A 207 27.45 -10.23 2.33
N SER A 208 26.26 -10.26 2.93
CA SER A 208 24.97 -10.31 2.23
C SER A 208 24.00 -9.26 2.77
N PRO A 209 23.25 -8.52 1.92
CA PRO A 209 22.24 -7.55 2.36
C PRO A 209 20.86 -8.18 2.63
N VAL A 210 20.68 -9.48 2.38
CA VAL A 210 19.39 -10.18 2.44
C VAL A 210 19.37 -11.23 3.54
N GLY A 211 18.15 -11.68 3.90
CA GLY A 211 17.96 -12.78 4.85
C GLY A 211 18.66 -14.06 4.39
N THR A 212 19.32 -14.75 5.33
CA THR A 212 20.07 -15.99 5.10
C THR A 212 19.38 -17.25 5.60
N VAL A 213 18.26 -17.08 6.32
CA VAL A 213 17.48 -18.17 6.91
C VAL A 213 16.35 -18.50 5.96
N VAL A 214 16.21 -19.77 5.60
CA VAL A 214 15.05 -20.30 4.89
C VAL A 214 14.08 -20.94 5.89
N TRP A 215 12.85 -21.22 5.44
CA TRP A 215 11.85 -21.82 6.32
C TRP A 215 12.31 -23.16 6.90
N ASP A 216 12.97 -23.99 6.07
CA ASP A 216 13.50 -25.30 6.46
C ASP A 216 14.56 -25.24 7.59
N ASP A 217 15.15 -24.07 7.87
CA ASP A 217 16.11 -23.89 8.97
C ASP A 217 15.43 -23.76 10.35
N LEU A 218 14.10 -23.59 10.39
CA LEU A 218 13.31 -23.36 11.62
C LEU A 218 12.49 -24.58 12.07
N GLU A 219 12.53 -25.68 11.30
CA GLU A 219 11.86 -26.96 11.59
C GLU A 219 12.80 -27.96 12.29
#